data_AF-A0A965SJR7-F1
#
_entry.id   AF-A0A965SJR7-F1
#
_cell.length_a   1.000
_cell.length_b   1.000
_cell.length_c   1.000
_cell.angle_alpha   90.00
_cell.angle_beta   90.00
_cell.angle_gamma   90.00
#
_symmetry.space_group_name_H-M   'P 1'
#
loop_
_entity.id
_entity.type
_entity.pdbx_description
1 polymer ?
#
loop_
_entity_poly.entity_id
_entity_poly.type
_entity_poly.pdbx_seq_one_letter_code
_entity_poly.pdbx_strand_id
1 'polypeptide(L)'
;YRVRAGHLSFDAQGAIIPHPIVAAYALTACQAGQAKRVLLAGFDGYSEGDPRHIMMQETIDHFSLKQSSIPLVAVTRSSYRIAQRSLFAPL
;
A
#
# COMPACT_ATOMS: atom_id res chain seq x y z
N TYR A 1 -15.66 -2.61 1.91
CA TYR A 1 -14.48 -3.30 2.47
C TYR A 1 -14.81 -3.77 3.87
N ARG A 2 -14.07 -4.74 4.40
CA ARG A 2 -14.17 -5.21 5.80
C ARG A 2 -12.81 -5.03 6.47
N VAL A 3 -12.80 -4.68 7.75
CA VAL A 3 -11.55 -4.49 8.51
C VAL A 3 -11.26 -5.75 9.32
N ARG A 4 -10.07 -6.33 9.16
CA ARG A 4 -9.57 -7.47 9.93
C ARG A 4 -8.06 -7.34 10.11
N ALA A 5 -7.62 -7.16 11.35
CA ALA A 5 -6.21 -6.96 11.70
C ALA A 5 -5.30 -8.02 11.06
N GLY A 6 -4.15 -7.58 10.54
CA GLY A 6 -3.14 -8.44 9.92
C GLY A 6 -3.55 -9.10 8.60
N HIS A 7 -4.74 -8.81 8.07
CA HIS A 7 -5.23 -9.43 6.85
C HIS A 7 -5.44 -8.41 5.74
N LEU A 8 -4.83 -8.68 4.59
CA LEU A 8 -4.96 -7.89 3.38
C LEU A 8 -5.37 -8.85 2.25
N SER A 9 -6.58 -8.77 1.72
CA SER A 9 -7.04 -9.64 0.63
C SER A 9 -8.22 -9.01 -0.13
N PHE A 10 -8.59 -9.62 -1.25
CA PHE A 10 -9.75 -9.23 -2.03
C PHE A 10 -10.48 -10.51 -2.46
N ASP A 11 -11.76 -10.61 -2.17
CA ASP A 11 -12.62 -11.74 -2.53
C ASP A 11 -13.91 -11.27 -3.21
N ALA A 12 -14.84 -12.20 -3.49
CA ALA A 12 -16.11 -11.88 -4.12
C ALA A 12 -17.02 -10.97 -3.27
N GLN A 13 -16.75 -10.81 -1.98
CA GLN A 13 -17.42 -9.86 -1.09
C GLN A 13 -16.62 -8.55 -0.93
N GLY A 14 -15.53 -8.39 -1.67
CA GLY A 14 -14.69 -7.20 -1.75
C GLY A 14 -13.41 -7.30 -0.92
N ALA A 15 -12.81 -6.13 -0.64
CA ALA A 15 -11.54 -6.06 0.08
C ALA A 15 -11.69 -6.37 1.58
N ILE A 16 -10.72 -7.10 2.12
CA ILE A 16 -10.40 -7.20 3.55
C ILE A 16 -9.09 -6.45 3.79
N ILE A 17 -9.10 -5.50 4.72
CA ILE A 17 -7.97 -4.60 5.00
C ILE A 17 -7.58 -4.64 6.49
N PRO A 18 -6.30 -4.43 6.85
CA PRO A 18 -5.84 -4.56 8.24
C PRO A 18 -6.27 -3.39 9.13
N HIS A 19 -6.35 -2.19 8.54
CA HIS A 19 -6.71 -0.93 9.22
C HIS A 19 -7.71 -0.16 8.36
N PRO A 20 -8.47 0.80 8.92
CA PRO A 20 -9.38 1.66 8.15
C PRO A 20 -8.63 2.74 7.34
N ILE A 21 -7.69 2.30 6.50
CA ILE A 21 -6.88 3.12 5.61
C ILE A 21 -7.35 2.87 4.17
N VAL A 22 -7.84 3.92 3.50
CA VAL A 22 -8.40 3.81 2.14
C VAL A 22 -7.38 3.28 1.13
N ALA A 23 -6.09 3.59 1.30
CA ALA A 23 -5.04 3.06 0.44
C ALA A 23 -4.97 1.52 0.47
N ALA A 24 -5.26 0.88 1.61
CA ALA A 24 -5.31 -0.58 1.71
C ALA A 24 -6.34 -1.19 0.76
N TYR A 25 -7.52 -0.55 0.64
CA TYR A 25 -8.56 -0.96 -0.30
C TYR A 25 -8.05 -0.87 -1.74
N ALA A 26 -7.47 0.28 -2.12
CA ALA A 26 -6.93 0.48 -3.46
C ALA A 26 -5.84 -0.56 -3.80
N LEU A 27 -4.92 -0.81 -2.87
CA LEU A 27 -3.86 -1.81 -3.03
C LEU A 27 -4.42 -3.22 -3.23
N THR A 28 -5.38 -3.65 -2.41
CA THR A 28 -6.03 -4.96 -2.59
C THR A 28 -6.75 -5.09 -3.93
N ALA A 29 -7.38 -4.02 -4.41
CA ALA A 29 -8.02 -4.00 -5.73
C ALA A 29 -6.99 -4.09 -6.87
N CYS A 30 -5.86 -3.37 -6.77
CA CYS A 30 -4.76 -3.49 -7.74
C CYS A 30 -4.18 -4.91 -7.79
N GLN A 31 -4.02 -5.55 -6.62
CA GLN A 31 -3.57 -6.94 -6.52
C GLN A 31 -4.59 -7.90 -7.17
N ALA A 32 -5.88 -7.74 -6.89
CA ALA A 32 -6.95 -8.56 -7.47
C ALA A 32 -7.03 -8.42 -9.00
N GLY A 33 -6.86 -7.19 -9.50
CA GLY A 33 -6.79 -6.89 -10.92
C GLY A 33 -5.46 -7.26 -11.60
N GLN A 34 -4.54 -7.92 -10.88
CA GLN A 34 -3.23 -8.36 -11.40
C GLN A 34 -2.44 -7.20 -12.04
N ALA A 35 -2.46 -6.03 -11.43
CA ALA A 35 -1.72 -4.88 -11.94
C ALA A 35 -0.23 -5.19 -12.05
N LYS A 36 0.44 -4.70 -13.11
CA LYS A 36 1.87 -4.98 -13.33
C LYS A 36 2.77 -4.31 -12.27
N ARG A 37 2.34 -3.18 -11.72
CA ARG A 37 2.99 -2.40 -10.65
C ARG A 37 2.04 -1.32 -10.13
N VAL A 38 2.32 -0.81 -8.94
CA VAL A 38 1.65 0.35 -8.33
C VAL A 38 2.70 1.43 -8.08
N LEU A 39 2.39 2.66 -8.51
CA LEU A 39 3.23 3.83 -8.28
C LEU A 39 2.52 4.78 -7.31
N LEU A 40 3.19 5.16 -6.23
CA LEU A 40 2.67 6.08 -5.22
C LEU A 40 3.28 7.47 -5.42
N ALA A 41 2.44 8.50 -5.55
CA ALA A 41 2.87 9.89 -5.63
C ALA A 41 2.11 10.72 -4.59
N GLY A 42 2.83 11.36 -3.68
CA GLY A 42 2.23 12.21 -2.63
C GLY A 42 1.48 11.46 -1.52
N PHE A 43 1.87 10.21 -1.23
CA PHE A 43 1.12 9.33 -0.30
C PHE A 43 1.46 9.49 1.19
N ASP A 44 2.46 10.30 1.57
CA ASP A 44 2.92 10.41 2.97
C ASP A 44 1.82 10.81 3.94
N GLY A 45 1.11 11.91 3.66
CA GLY A 45 -0.04 12.37 4.43
C GLY A 45 0.30 12.75 5.88
N TYR A 46 0.44 11.74 6.75
CA TYR A 46 0.64 11.85 8.19
C TYR A 46 2.11 11.74 8.59
N SER A 47 2.50 12.44 9.66
CA SER A 47 3.85 12.37 10.24
C SER A 47 4.11 11.04 10.94
N GLU A 48 5.38 10.65 11.09
CA GLU A 48 5.78 9.34 11.62
C GLU A 48 5.27 9.03 13.04
N GLY A 49 4.95 10.04 13.84
CA GLY A 49 4.36 9.88 15.17
C GLY A 49 2.83 9.71 15.19
N ASP A 50 2.16 9.87 14.06
CA ASP A 50 0.70 9.73 13.96
C ASP A 50 0.31 8.24 13.88
N PRO A 51 -0.68 7.76 14.66
CA PRO A 51 -1.15 6.39 14.57
C PRO A 51 -1.56 5.96 13.15
N ARG A 52 -2.06 6.89 12.32
CA ARG A 52 -2.48 6.61 10.94
C ARG A 52 -1.28 6.40 10.01
N HIS A 53 -0.15 7.04 10.28
CA HIS A 53 1.10 6.76 9.59
C HIS A 53 1.54 5.33 9.87
N ILE A 54 1.52 4.91 11.15
CA ILE A 54 1.87 3.54 11.55
C ILE A 54 0.95 2.52 10.87
N MET A 55 -0.37 2.73 10.89
CA MET A 55 -1.34 1.85 10.21
C MET A 55 -1.11 1.75 8.70
N MET A 56 -0.71 2.86 8.05
CA MET A 56 -0.39 2.87 6.62
C MET A 56 0.92 2.10 6.35
N GLN A 57 1.94 2.28 7.19
CA GLN A 57 3.18 1.52 7.11
C GLN A 57 2.95 0.02 7.29
N GLU A 58 2.15 -0.38 8.28
CA GLU A 58 1.77 -1.79 8.50
C GLU A 58 1.01 -2.36 7.29
N THR A 59 0.11 -1.57 6.70
CA THR A 59 -0.61 -1.94 5.47
C THR A 59 0.36 -2.20 4.31
N ILE A 60 1.34 -1.31 4.12
CA ILE A 60 2.39 -1.45 3.10
C ILE A 60 3.23 -2.70 3.34
N ASP A 61 3.62 -2.96 4.59
CA ASP A 61 4.43 -4.10 4.96
C ASP A 61 3.67 -5.41 4.68
N HIS A 62 2.39 -5.48 5.08
CA HIS A 62 1.51 -6.61 4.75
C HIS A 62 1.31 -6.83 3.25
N PHE A 63 1.23 -5.75 2.47
CA PHE A 63 1.10 -5.82 1.03
C PHE A 63 2.34 -6.43 0.38
N SER A 64 3.52 -5.99 0.84
CA SER A 64 4.82 -6.34 0.25
C SER A 64 5.31 -7.74 0.64
N LEU A 65 4.84 -8.30 1.76
CA LEU A 65 5.21 -9.64 2.24
C LEU A 65 4.53 -10.79 1.47
N LYS A 66 3.53 -10.51 0.63
CA LYS A 66 2.84 -11.57 -0.11
C LYS A 66 3.73 -12.12 -1.23
N GLN A 67 3.75 -13.44 -1.35
CA GLN A 67 4.57 -14.19 -2.32
C GLN A 67 4.28 -13.88 -3.81
N SER A 68 3.22 -13.10 -4.08
CA SER A 68 2.82 -12.60 -5.40
C SER A 68 2.54 -11.09 -5.39
N SER A 69 3.13 -10.35 -4.44
CA SER A 69 2.92 -8.91 -4.32
C SER A 69 3.37 -8.18 -5.58
N ILE A 70 2.48 -7.39 -6.15
CA ILE A 70 2.83 -6.50 -7.26
C ILE A 70 3.82 -5.44 -6.77
N PRO A 71 4.84 -5.05 -7.57
CA PRO A 71 5.81 -4.04 -7.16
C PRO A 71 5.12 -2.73 -6.76
N LEU A 72 5.45 -2.22 -5.56
CA LEU A 72 4.95 -0.96 -5.01
C LEU A 72 6.10 0.04 -4.87
N VAL A 73 6.02 1.16 -5.59
CA VAL A 73 7.14 2.11 -5.68
C VAL A 73 6.67 3.55 -5.46
N ALA A 74 7.28 4.27 -4.52
CA ALA A 74 7.09 5.72 -4.39
C ALA A 74 7.85 6.45 -5.50
N VAL A 75 7.19 7.38 -6.18
CA VAL A 75 7.81 8.22 -7.22
C VAL A 75 8.06 9.66 -6.79
N THR A 76 7.50 10.05 -5.64
CA THR A 76 7.89 11.22 -4.88
C THR A 76 8.67 10.78 -3.64
N ARG A 77 9.34 11.71 -2.95
CA ARG A 77 9.86 11.46 -1.61
C ARG A 77 8.75 10.82 -0.76
N SER A 78 9.09 9.77 -0.02
CA SER A 78 8.19 9.14 0.95
C SER A 78 8.87 8.87 2.28
N SER A 79 8.12 9.08 3.36
CA SER A 79 8.41 8.67 4.74
C SER A 79 8.16 7.17 4.99
N TYR A 80 7.44 6.48 4.09
CA TYR A 80 7.22 5.05 4.24
C TYR A 80 8.42 4.22 3.77
N ARG A 81 8.61 3.06 4.42
CA ARG A 81 9.62 2.05 4.06
C ARG A 81 9.16 1.24 2.85
N ILE A 82 9.31 1.83 1.68
CA ILE A 82 9.02 1.22 0.37
C ILE A 82 10.12 1.52 -0.62
N ALA A 83 10.18 0.77 -1.72
CA ALA A 83 11.03 1.12 -2.83
C ALA A 83 10.68 2.52 -3.32
N GLN A 84 11.68 3.37 -3.54
CA GLN A 84 11.48 4.74 -4.03
C GLN A 84 12.34 4.98 -5.26
N ARG A 85 11.78 5.66 -6.26
CA ARG A 85 12.48 6.08 -7.47
C ARG A 85 11.93 7.41 -7.94
N SER A 86 12.75 8.45 -7.99
CA SER A 86 12.33 9.77 -8.47
C SER A 86 11.65 9.69 -9.84
N LEU A 87 10.57 10.46 -10.03
CA LEU A 87 9.98 10.71 -11.35
C LEU A 87 10.99 11.25 -12.37
N PHE A 88 12.06 11.89 -11.91
CA PHE A 88 13.12 12.48 -12.75
C PHE A 88 14.34 11.56 -12.91
N ALA A 89 14.29 10.33 -12.41
CA ALA A 89 15.38 9.37 -12.60
C ALA A 89 15.45 8.90 -14.07
N PRO A 90 16.64 8.67 -14.64
CA PRO A 90 16.79 8.03 -15.94
C PRO A 90 16.11 6.65 -15.97
N LEU A 91 15.63 6.24 -17.15
CA LEU A 91 15.01 4.93 -17.38
C LEU A 91 16.02 3.79 -17.33
#